data_AF-A0A6P0Z3J4-F1
#
_entry.id   AF-A0A6P0Z3J4-F1
#
_cell.length_a   1.000
_cell.length_b   1.000
_cell.length_c   1.000
_cell.angle_alpha   90.00
_cell.angle_beta   90.00
_cell.angle_gamma   90.00
#
_symmetry.space_group_name_H-M   'P 1'
#
loop_
_entity.id
_entity.type
_entity.pdbx_description
1 polymer ?
#
loop_
_entity_poly.entity_id
_entity_poly.type
_entity_poly.pdbx_seq_one_letter_code
_entity_poly.pdbx_strand_id
1 'polypeptide(L)'
;VMNFEMAAELAISEGIDILNILIDDDVAVKDSLYTQGRRGVGTTVLAEKICGAAAEQGYNLKQLAELCRLVNTNGRSMGMALTSCTTPAKGTPTFELGDEEIEVGIGIHGEPGRQRLSLKSADDITEMLALSIIEDSSYIRTVREWNQGQGEWVDVELTDPPFKSGDSVLAFVNSMGGTPLSELYIIYRQLVKVCQQKGIRIVRNLIGSYITSLDMQGCSITLLKMDDELVKLWDAPVKTAALR
;
A
#
# COMPACT_ATOMS: atom_id res chain seq x y z
N VAL A 1 -1.39 -15.17 0.87
CA VAL A 1 -0.40 -15.86 0.00
C VAL A 1 -0.83 -17.30 -0.27
N MET A 2 -0.70 -18.23 0.68
CA MET A 2 -0.99 -19.68 0.50
C MET A 2 -2.26 -20.00 -0.33
N ASN A 3 -3.42 -19.46 0.05
CA ASN A 3 -4.68 -19.74 -0.67
C ASN A 3 -4.65 -19.33 -2.15
N PHE A 4 -4.02 -18.19 -2.47
CA PHE A 4 -3.93 -17.71 -3.86
C PHE A 4 -2.89 -18.49 -4.68
N GLU A 5 -1.80 -18.96 -4.05
CA GLU A 5 -0.86 -19.87 -4.71
C GLU A 5 -1.52 -21.20 -5.04
N MET A 6 -2.27 -21.78 -4.09
CA MET A 6 -3.05 -23.00 -4.33
C MET A 6 -4.11 -22.79 -5.43
N ALA A 7 -4.80 -21.65 -5.44
CA ALA A 7 -5.75 -21.33 -6.49
C ALA A 7 -5.08 -21.19 -7.86
N ALA A 8 -3.87 -20.63 -7.93
CA ALA A 8 -3.10 -20.57 -9.16
C ALA A 8 -2.71 -21.97 -9.65
N GLU A 9 -2.25 -22.86 -8.76
CA GLU A 9 -1.96 -24.26 -9.09
C GLU A 9 -3.19 -24.99 -9.66
N LEU A 10 -4.36 -24.77 -9.06
CA LEU A 10 -5.62 -25.32 -9.59
C LEU A 10 -5.94 -24.77 -10.98
N ALA A 11 -5.84 -23.45 -11.19
CA ALA A 11 -6.08 -22.84 -12.49
C ALA A 11 -5.12 -23.39 -13.58
N ILE A 12 -3.84 -23.56 -13.23
CA ILE A 12 -2.83 -24.16 -14.10
C ILE A 12 -3.22 -25.61 -14.47
N SER A 13 -3.68 -26.39 -13.50
CA SER A 13 -4.13 -27.77 -13.74
C SER A 13 -5.33 -27.86 -14.68
N GLU A 14 -6.12 -26.80 -14.77
CA GLU A 14 -7.24 -26.64 -15.69
C GLU A 14 -6.85 -25.99 -17.04
N GLY A 15 -5.56 -25.72 -17.25
CA GLY A 15 -5.05 -25.12 -18.49
C GLY A 15 -5.30 -23.62 -18.62
N ILE A 16 -5.53 -22.91 -17.50
CA ILE A 16 -5.72 -21.47 -17.47
C ILE A 16 -4.38 -20.77 -17.26
N ASP A 17 -4.03 -19.88 -18.18
CA ASP A 17 -2.84 -19.03 -18.06
C ASP A 17 -3.00 -18.04 -16.89
N ILE A 18 -2.10 -18.14 -15.91
CA ILE A 18 -2.09 -17.28 -14.74
C ILE A 18 -0.66 -16.83 -14.39
N LEU A 19 -0.54 -15.62 -13.83
CA LEU A 19 0.64 -15.09 -13.16
C LEU A 19 0.19 -14.42 -11.86
N ASN A 20 1.06 -14.40 -10.86
CA ASN A 20 0.79 -13.80 -9.56
C ASN A 20 1.86 -12.75 -9.22
N ILE A 21 1.45 -11.64 -8.64
CA ILE A 21 2.34 -10.60 -8.12
C ILE A 21 1.91 -10.31 -6.69
N LEU A 22 2.86 -10.38 -5.76
CA LEU A 22 2.64 -10.05 -4.36
C LEU A 22 2.85 -8.55 -4.15
N ILE A 23 1.91 -7.89 -3.46
CA ILE A 23 2.06 -6.50 -3.02
C ILE A 23 2.54 -6.49 -1.57
N ASP A 24 3.62 -5.75 -1.28
CA ASP A 24 4.30 -5.74 0.02
C ASP A 24 4.89 -4.38 0.38
N ASP A 25 4.09 -3.34 0.25
CA ASP A 25 4.48 -1.93 0.30
C ASP A 25 4.59 -1.33 1.72
N ASP A 26 4.12 -2.01 2.77
CA ASP A 26 4.12 -1.47 4.13
C ASP A 26 5.53 -1.43 4.76
N VAL A 27 6.07 -0.23 4.97
CA VAL A 27 7.44 -0.03 5.47
C VAL A 27 7.56 -0.18 6.99
N ALA A 28 6.46 -0.38 7.71
CA ALA A 28 6.43 -0.37 9.17
C ALA A 28 7.24 -1.49 9.82
N VAL A 29 7.15 -2.71 9.28
CA VAL A 29 7.70 -3.92 9.91
C VAL A 29 8.28 -4.86 8.84
N LYS A 30 9.41 -5.49 9.15
CA LYS A 30 9.89 -6.70 8.45
C LYS A 30 9.54 -7.88 9.36
N ASP A 31 8.61 -8.72 8.92
CA ASP A 31 7.96 -9.82 9.64
C ASP A 31 6.91 -9.38 10.69
N SER A 32 5.63 -9.66 10.41
CA SER A 32 4.49 -9.41 11.30
C SER A 32 3.77 -10.72 11.67
N LEU A 33 2.79 -10.66 12.59
CA LEU A 33 2.05 -11.83 13.08
C LEU A 33 1.48 -12.73 11.97
N TYR A 34 1.13 -12.16 10.81
CA TYR A 34 0.50 -12.87 9.69
C TYR A 34 1.28 -12.76 8.37
N THR A 35 2.48 -12.16 8.37
CA THR A 35 3.22 -11.90 7.14
C THR A 35 4.71 -12.09 7.34
N GLN A 36 5.32 -12.90 6.48
CA GLN A 36 6.76 -12.97 6.31
C GLN A 36 7.18 -11.87 5.32
N GLY A 37 8.14 -11.03 5.69
CA GLY A 37 8.46 -9.79 4.95
C GLY A 37 7.53 -8.63 5.31
N ARG A 38 7.22 -7.78 4.33
CA ARG A 38 6.34 -6.60 4.49
C ARG A 38 4.88 -6.95 4.20
N ARG A 39 3.97 -6.18 4.77
CA ARG A 39 2.51 -6.31 4.53
C ARG A 39 2.13 -5.58 3.24
N GLY A 40 1.05 -6.04 2.59
CA GLY A 40 0.44 -5.34 1.46
C GLY A 40 -0.73 -4.45 1.91
N VAL A 41 -0.71 -3.18 1.53
CA VAL A 41 -1.68 -2.16 1.95
C VAL A 41 -2.06 -1.25 0.77
N GLY A 42 -1.88 0.08 0.86
CA GLY A 42 -2.43 1.06 -0.06
C GLY A 42 -1.93 0.98 -1.51
N THR A 43 -0.73 0.47 -1.76
CA THR A 43 -0.22 0.27 -3.14
C THR A 43 -1.10 -0.71 -3.92
N THR A 44 -1.81 -1.62 -3.23
CA THR A 44 -2.76 -2.55 -3.84
C THR A 44 -3.81 -1.82 -4.67
N VAL A 45 -4.46 -0.78 -4.11
CA VAL A 45 -5.50 0.00 -4.79
C VAL A 45 -4.94 0.70 -6.04
N LEU A 46 -3.70 1.19 -5.94
CA LEU A 46 -3.03 1.88 -7.05
C LEU A 46 -2.65 0.90 -8.16
N ALA A 47 -2.11 -0.27 -7.80
CA ALA A 47 -1.78 -1.35 -8.72
C ALA A 47 -3.03 -1.86 -9.45
N GLU A 48 -4.13 -2.08 -8.73
CA GLU A 48 -5.42 -2.48 -9.32
C GLU A 48 -5.92 -1.47 -10.36
N LYS A 49 -5.87 -0.16 -10.06
CA LYS A 49 -6.29 0.89 -11.00
C LYS A 49 -5.37 0.96 -12.22
N ILE A 50 -4.05 0.95 -12.01
CA ILE A 50 -3.05 1.10 -13.08
C ILE A 50 -3.05 -0.12 -14.00
N CYS A 51 -3.02 -1.32 -13.43
CA CYS A 51 -3.05 -2.56 -14.21
C CYS A 51 -4.41 -2.77 -14.87
N GLY A 52 -5.51 -2.39 -14.21
CA GLY A 52 -6.84 -2.42 -14.81
C GLY A 52 -6.95 -1.51 -16.05
N ALA A 53 -6.38 -0.31 -15.98
CA ALA A 53 -6.31 0.58 -17.15
C ALA A 53 -5.44 -0.01 -18.28
N ALA A 54 -4.29 -0.60 -17.95
CA ALA A 54 -3.43 -1.24 -18.94
C ALA A 54 -4.10 -2.46 -19.59
N ALA A 55 -4.86 -3.24 -18.82
CA ALA A 55 -5.62 -4.38 -19.32
C ALA A 55 -6.71 -3.93 -20.31
N GLU A 56 -7.44 -2.86 -19.99
CA GLU A 56 -8.42 -2.25 -20.90
C GLU A 56 -7.77 -1.71 -22.20
N GLN A 57 -6.49 -1.29 -22.13
CA GLN A 57 -5.69 -0.90 -23.28
C GLN A 57 -5.09 -2.09 -24.06
N GLY A 58 -5.37 -3.33 -23.66
CA GLY A 58 -4.96 -4.54 -24.36
C GLY A 58 -3.57 -5.06 -24.00
N TYR A 59 -2.99 -4.66 -22.86
CA TYR A 59 -1.76 -5.26 -22.37
C TYR A 59 -1.97 -6.76 -22.12
N ASN A 60 -1.02 -7.58 -22.56
CA ASN A 60 -1.09 -9.02 -22.33
C ASN A 60 -0.69 -9.38 -20.89
N LEU A 61 -0.94 -10.64 -20.49
CA LEU A 61 -0.72 -11.13 -19.13
C LEU A 61 0.71 -10.88 -18.61
N LYS A 62 1.74 -11.04 -19.45
CA LYS A 62 3.14 -10.80 -19.07
C LYS A 62 3.41 -9.32 -18.84
N GLN A 63 2.92 -8.46 -19.73
CA GLN A 63 3.05 -7.01 -19.60
C GLN A 63 2.34 -6.51 -18.33
N LEU A 64 1.18 -7.07 -17.99
CA LEU A 64 0.45 -6.74 -16.75
C LEU A 64 1.22 -7.19 -15.51
N ALA A 65 1.82 -8.38 -15.52
CA ALA A 65 2.66 -8.85 -14.41
C ALA A 65 3.89 -7.96 -14.22
N GLU A 66 4.56 -7.56 -15.30
CA GLU A 66 5.70 -6.63 -15.26
C GLU A 66 5.31 -5.24 -14.74
N LEU A 67 4.19 -4.69 -15.22
CA LEU A 67 3.66 -3.41 -14.75
C LEU A 67 3.27 -3.46 -13.27
N CYS A 68 2.60 -4.54 -12.83
CA CYS A 68 2.24 -4.71 -11.43
C CYS A 68 3.48 -4.80 -10.53
N ARG A 69 4.52 -5.52 -10.97
CA ARG A 69 5.82 -5.57 -10.27
C ARG A 69 6.50 -4.21 -10.23
N LEU A 70 6.42 -3.42 -11.30
CA LEU A 70 6.91 -2.04 -11.34
C LEU A 70 6.18 -1.18 -10.32
N VAL A 71 4.85 -1.26 -10.24
CA VAL A 71 4.06 -0.52 -9.25
C VAL A 71 4.41 -0.96 -7.83
N ASN A 72 4.50 -2.27 -7.56
CA ASN A 72 4.85 -2.78 -6.24
C ASN A 72 6.21 -2.27 -5.76
N THR A 73 7.24 -2.40 -6.61
CA THR A 73 8.61 -2.01 -6.24
C THR A 73 8.80 -0.50 -6.05
N ASN A 74 7.86 0.30 -6.54
CA ASN A 74 7.90 1.76 -6.47
C ASN A 74 6.86 2.36 -5.51
N GLY A 75 6.03 1.53 -4.88
CA GLY A 75 5.01 1.91 -3.91
C GLY A 75 5.48 1.62 -2.49
N ARG A 76 5.26 2.58 -1.58
CA ARG A 76 5.58 2.43 -0.16
C ARG A 76 4.50 3.08 0.70
N SER A 77 4.18 2.45 1.82
CA SER A 77 3.10 2.85 2.70
C SER A 77 3.46 2.80 4.17
N MET A 78 2.81 3.66 4.95
CA MET A 78 2.90 3.66 6.42
C MET A 78 1.56 4.09 7.01
N GLY A 79 1.07 3.34 8.00
CA GLY A 79 -0.19 3.61 8.69
C GLY A 79 -0.03 3.99 10.16
N MET A 80 -1.08 4.54 10.76
CA MET A 80 -1.21 4.70 12.21
C MET A 80 -2.66 4.58 12.66
N ALA A 81 -2.86 4.25 13.94
CA ALA A 81 -4.15 4.17 14.59
C ALA A 81 -4.20 5.01 15.87
N LEU A 82 -5.35 5.62 16.10
CA LEU A 82 -5.80 6.25 17.34
C LEU A 82 -6.69 5.30 18.16
N THR A 83 -7.35 4.36 17.49
CA THR A 83 -8.17 3.32 18.13
C THR A 83 -7.94 1.98 17.46
N SER A 84 -8.21 0.88 18.16
CA SER A 84 -8.34 -0.43 17.53
C SER A 84 -9.64 -0.52 16.72
N CYS A 85 -9.68 -1.42 15.73
CA CYS A 85 -10.93 -1.87 15.15
C CYS A 85 -11.64 -2.90 16.05
N THR A 86 -12.95 -3.06 15.86
CA THR A 86 -13.78 -4.10 16.49
C THR A 86 -14.36 -5.01 15.43
N THR A 87 -13.98 -6.29 15.44
CA THR A 87 -14.63 -7.27 14.56
C THR A 87 -16.03 -7.62 15.11
N PRO A 88 -17.08 -7.69 14.27
CA PRO A 88 -18.43 -8.00 14.74
C PRO A 88 -18.53 -9.33 15.51
N ALA A 89 -17.72 -10.32 15.13
CA ALA A 89 -17.69 -11.62 15.78
C ALA A 89 -17.08 -11.58 17.19
N LYS A 90 -16.06 -10.74 17.43
CA LYS A 90 -15.42 -10.59 18.73
C LYS A 90 -16.22 -9.68 19.66
N GLY A 91 -16.86 -8.64 19.11
CA GLY A 91 -17.66 -7.67 19.85
C GLY A 91 -16.86 -6.76 20.79
N THR A 92 -15.53 -6.89 20.82
CA THR A 92 -14.60 -6.06 21.58
C THR A 92 -13.39 -5.68 20.73
N PRO A 93 -12.66 -4.60 21.07
CA PRO A 93 -11.49 -4.16 20.32
C PRO A 93 -10.45 -5.28 20.12
N THR A 94 -9.80 -5.30 18.96
CA THR A 94 -8.74 -6.27 18.64
C THR A 94 -7.50 -6.09 19.53
N PHE A 95 -7.16 -4.86 19.88
CA PHE A 95 -6.14 -4.48 20.85
C PHE A 95 -6.60 -3.27 21.68
N GLU A 96 -5.92 -3.00 22.79
CA GLU A 96 -6.16 -1.80 23.61
C GLU A 96 -5.09 -0.74 23.36
N LEU A 97 -5.54 0.52 23.32
CA LEU A 97 -4.74 1.73 23.18
C LEU A 97 -5.31 2.77 24.15
N GLY A 98 -4.44 3.47 24.88
CA GLY A 98 -4.90 4.53 25.80
C GLY A 98 -5.44 5.77 25.06
N ASP A 99 -6.23 6.60 25.75
CA ASP A 99 -6.84 7.82 25.17
C ASP A 99 -5.81 8.83 24.62
N GLU A 100 -4.59 8.82 25.15
CA GLU A 100 -3.46 9.67 24.72
C GLU A 100 -2.35 8.85 24.07
N GLU A 101 -2.66 7.68 23.51
CA GLU A 101 -1.70 6.80 22.86
C GLU A 101 -2.04 6.61 21.38
N ILE A 102 -1.01 6.44 20.55
CA ILE A 102 -1.12 6.13 19.13
C ILE A 102 -0.28 4.90 18.80
N GLU A 103 -0.77 4.06 17.88
CA GLU A 103 -0.02 2.92 17.35
C GLU A 103 0.52 3.30 15.96
N VAL A 104 1.85 3.38 15.83
CA VAL A 104 2.51 3.76 14.58
C VAL A 104 2.96 2.52 13.84
N GLY A 105 2.60 2.44 12.56
CA GLY A 105 2.87 1.29 11.71
C GLY A 105 1.85 0.18 11.85
N ILE A 106 0.61 0.48 12.26
CA ILE A 106 -0.47 -0.51 12.38
C ILE A 106 -0.79 -1.14 11.01
N GLY A 107 -1.10 -2.44 11.01
CA GLY A 107 -1.62 -3.13 9.82
C GLY A 107 -3.14 -2.93 9.62
N ILE A 108 -3.65 -3.37 8.47
CA ILE A 108 -5.07 -3.23 8.11
C ILE A 108 -6.01 -4.23 8.79
N HIS A 109 -5.47 -5.20 9.53
CA HIS A 109 -6.25 -6.13 10.35
C HIS A 109 -6.04 -5.89 11.85
N GLY A 110 -5.45 -4.76 12.23
CA GLY A 110 -5.10 -4.45 13.63
C GLY A 110 -3.84 -5.17 14.12
N GLU A 111 -2.98 -5.64 13.20
CA GLU A 111 -1.68 -6.19 13.58
C GLU A 111 -0.82 -5.11 14.25
N PRO A 112 -0.13 -5.44 15.37
CA PRO A 112 0.74 -4.50 16.06
C PRO A 112 1.68 -3.78 15.11
N GLY A 113 1.88 -2.50 15.38
CA GLY A 113 2.79 -1.68 14.62
C GLY A 113 4.21 -1.78 15.11
N ARG A 114 5.00 -0.78 14.74
CA ARG A 114 6.41 -0.67 15.13
C ARG A 114 6.56 -0.24 16.59
N GLN A 115 5.69 0.67 17.03
CA GLN A 115 5.77 1.26 18.36
C GLN A 115 4.47 1.98 18.73
N ARG A 116 4.25 2.09 20.04
CA ARG A 116 3.25 2.97 20.63
C ARG A 116 3.90 4.24 21.13
N LEU A 117 3.23 5.37 20.91
CA LEU A 117 3.70 6.69 21.30
C LEU A 117 2.58 7.47 21.97
N SER A 118 2.91 8.49 22.76
CA SER A 118 1.92 9.48 23.17
C SER A 118 1.35 10.23 21.96
N LEU A 119 0.09 10.65 22.06
CA LEU A 119 -0.62 11.43 21.06
C LEU A 119 0.17 12.67 20.67
N LYS A 120 0.26 12.91 19.35
CA LYS A 120 0.98 14.04 18.75
C LYS A 120 0.03 14.87 17.91
N SER A 121 0.49 16.03 17.47
CA SER A 121 -0.27 16.83 16.50
C SER A 121 -0.40 16.09 15.17
N ALA A 122 -1.45 16.39 14.39
CA ALA A 122 -1.61 15.85 13.05
C ALA A 122 -0.41 16.16 12.14
N ASP A 123 0.25 17.30 12.35
CA ASP A 123 1.43 17.68 11.57
C ASP A 123 2.62 16.78 11.90
N ASP A 124 2.88 16.51 13.19
CA ASP A 124 3.97 15.62 13.63
C ASP A 124 3.73 14.17 13.21
N ILE A 125 2.46 13.70 13.28
CA ILE A 125 2.07 12.36 12.85
C ILE A 125 2.32 12.24 11.35
N THR A 126 1.86 13.19 10.56
CA THR A 126 2.05 13.18 9.10
C THR A 126 3.52 13.17 8.73
N GLU A 127 4.32 14.01 9.38
CA GLU A 127 5.78 14.05 9.16
C GLU A 127 6.42 12.70 9.49
N MET A 128 6.07 12.09 10.62
CA MET A 128 6.58 10.77 10.99
C MET A 128 6.25 9.70 9.94
N LEU A 129 5.00 9.64 9.47
CA LEU A 129 4.58 8.67 8.45
C LEU A 129 5.28 8.92 7.11
N ALA A 130 5.29 10.18 6.65
CA ALA A 130 5.89 10.56 5.38
C ALA A 130 7.42 10.31 5.37
N LEU A 131 8.12 10.67 6.45
CA LEU A 131 9.56 10.41 6.56
C LEU A 131 9.87 8.91 6.64
N SER A 132 9.04 8.12 7.33
CA SER A 132 9.18 6.66 7.36
C SER A 132 9.09 6.05 5.96
N ILE A 133 8.33 6.65 5.04
CA ILE A 133 8.21 6.23 3.64
C ILE A 133 9.37 6.74 2.80
N ILE A 134 9.66 8.03 2.88
CA ILE A 134 10.62 8.73 2.02
C ILE A 134 12.06 8.32 2.33
N GLU A 135 12.38 8.11 3.60
CA GLU A 135 13.74 7.78 4.06
C GLU A 135 13.97 6.27 4.20
N ASP A 136 12.96 5.45 3.84
CA ASP A 136 13.11 4.00 3.83
C ASP A 136 14.18 3.58 2.82
N SER A 137 15.10 2.72 3.27
CA SER A 137 16.25 2.32 2.48
C SER A 137 15.87 1.31 1.38
N SER A 138 16.84 0.92 0.56
CA SER A 138 16.63 -0.13 -0.42
C SER A 138 16.12 -1.41 0.27
N TYR A 139 15.01 -1.95 -0.21
CA TYR A 139 14.44 -3.18 0.34
C TYR A 139 14.60 -4.30 -0.68
N ILE A 140 15.48 -5.25 -0.36
CA ILE A 140 15.74 -6.45 -1.16
C ILE A 140 15.04 -7.61 -0.47
N ARG A 141 14.31 -8.41 -1.24
CA ARG A 141 13.59 -9.58 -0.75
C ARG A 141 13.44 -10.62 -1.86
N THR A 142 13.08 -11.82 -1.44
CA THR A 142 12.67 -12.89 -2.34
C THR A 142 11.16 -13.04 -2.25
N VAL A 143 10.49 -13.05 -3.40
CA VAL A 143 9.08 -13.42 -3.52
C VAL A 143 8.95 -14.67 -4.37
N ARG A 144 7.86 -15.41 -4.18
CA ARG A 144 7.56 -16.61 -4.96
C ARG A 144 6.58 -16.26 -6.08
N GLU A 145 6.95 -16.54 -7.32
CA GLU A 145 6.12 -16.27 -8.50
C GLU A 145 6.04 -17.49 -9.41
N TRP A 146 4.89 -17.69 -10.06
CA TRP A 146 4.73 -18.74 -11.06
C TRP A 146 5.43 -18.36 -12.37
N ASN A 147 6.36 -19.20 -12.83
CA ASN A 147 7.03 -19.02 -14.12
C ASN A 147 6.39 -19.93 -15.17
N GLN A 148 5.54 -19.35 -16.04
CA GLN A 148 4.90 -20.09 -17.14
C GLN A 148 5.90 -20.73 -18.11
N GLY A 149 7.07 -20.12 -18.32
CA GLY A 149 8.08 -20.64 -19.25
C GLY A 149 8.80 -21.88 -18.72
N GLN A 150 8.87 -22.03 -17.39
CA GLN A 150 9.51 -23.16 -16.72
C GLN A 150 8.49 -24.18 -16.17
N GLY A 151 7.23 -23.78 -16.02
CA GLY A 151 6.18 -24.64 -15.47
C GLY A 151 6.38 -24.92 -13.98
N GLU A 152 7.01 -23.99 -13.25
CA GLU A 152 7.27 -24.13 -11.83
C GLU A 152 7.21 -22.78 -11.10
N TRP A 153 7.07 -22.86 -9.78
CA TRP A 153 7.23 -21.71 -8.89
C TRP A 153 8.71 -21.40 -8.73
N VAL A 154 9.07 -20.13 -8.92
CA VAL A 154 10.45 -19.67 -8.81
C VAL A 154 10.57 -18.58 -7.76
N ASP A 155 11.76 -18.52 -7.16
CA ASP A 155 12.17 -17.43 -6.30
C ASP A 155 12.65 -16.26 -7.16
N VAL A 156 12.01 -15.11 -6.99
CA VAL A 156 12.35 -13.86 -7.69
C VAL A 156 12.87 -12.87 -6.66
N GLU A 157 14.10 -12.40 -6.85
CA GLU A 157 14.65 -11.30 -6.05
C GLU A 157 14.12 -9.96 -6.57
N LEU A 158 13.49 -9.20 -5.68
CA LEU A 158 12.97 -7.87 -5.97
C LEU A 158 13.72 -6.82 -5.14
N THR A 159 13.99 -5.68 -5.76
CA THR A 159 14.62 -4.53 -5.11
C THR A 159 13.73 -3.31 -5.23
N ASP A 160 13.30 -2.77 -4.09
CA ASP A 160 12.59 -1.50 -4.05
C ASP A 160 13.62 -0.36 -3.96
N PRO A 161 13.75 0.50 -4.99
CA PRO A 161 14.66 1.63 -4.94
C PRO A 161 14.17 2.67 -3.92
N PRO A 162 15.08 3.33 -3.17
CA PRO A 162 14.70 4.42 -2.28
C PRO A 162 14.19 5.63 -3.07
N PHE A 163 13.33 6.44 -2.44
CA PHE A 163 12.97 7.74 -3.00
C PHE A 163 14.16 8.68 -3.02
N LYS A 164 14.19 9.59 -4.01
CA LYS A 164 15.19 10.65 -4.10
C LYS A 164 14.56 11.99 -4.48
N SER A 165 15.27 13.07 -4.14
CA SER A 165 14.92 14.41 -4.61
C SER A 165 14.83 14.43 -6.14
N GLY A 166 13.78 15.07 -6.67
CA GLY A 166 13.42 15.09 -8.08
C GLY A 166 12.40 14.03 -8.50
N ASP A 167 12.12 13.03 -7.65
CA ASP A 167 11.10 12.02 -7.97
C ASP A 167 9.69 12.63 -7.99
N SER A 168 8.87 12.17 -8.93
CA SER A 168 7.44 12.47 -9.00
C SER A 168 6.65 11.33 -8.39
N VAL A 169 5.59 11.63 -7.64
CA VAL A 169 4.79 10.63 -6.91
C VAL A 169 3.29 10.86 -7.02
N LEU A 170 2.53 9.78 -6.93
CA LEU A 170 1.12 9.80 -6.55
C LEU A 170 1.05 9.68 -5.02
N ALA A 171 0.38 10.63 -4.37
CA ALA A 171 0.17 10.63 -2.93
C ALA A 171 -1.24 10.16 -2.58
N PHE A 172 -1.35 9.03 -1.88
CA PHE A 172 -2.62 8.47 -1.45
C PHE A 172 -2.73 8.57 0.08
N VAL A 173 -3.67 9.39 0.55
CA VAL A 173 -3.99 9.58 1.98
C VAL A 173 -5.30 8.86 2.27
N ASN A 174 -5.20 7.80 3.04
CA ASN A 174 -6.27 6.85 3.26
C ASN A 174 -6.80 6.91 4.70
N SER A 175 -8.11 6.85 4.89
CA SER A 175 -8.71 6.59 6.20
C SER A 175 -8.73 5.09 6.49
N MET A 176 -8.39 4.73 7.74
CA MET A 176 -8.54 3.37 8.23
C MET A 176 -10.00 3.01 8.54
N GLY A 177 -10.95 3.94 8.36
CA GLY A 177 -12.38 3.73 8.49
C GLY A 177 -13.05 4.82 9.32
N GLY A 178 -12.57 5.03 10.54
CA GLY A 178 -13.15 5.94 11.53
C GLY A 178 -12.69 7.40 11.41
N THR A 179 -11.72 7.73 10.55
CA THR A 179 -11.21 9.10 10.41
C THR A 179 -12.05 9.93 9.42
N PRO A 180 -12.56 11.10 9.83
CA PRO A 180 -13.32 12.00 8.95
C PRO A 180 -12.53 12.50 7.74
N LEU A 181 -13.21 12.68 6.61
CA LEU A 181 -12.60 13.20 5.38
C LEU A 181 -11.93 14.57 5.58
N SER A 182 -12.52 15.44 6.41
CA SER A 182 -11.94 16.75 6.73
C SER A 182 -10.56 16.65 7.39
N GLU A 183 -10.34 15.64 8.22
CA GLU A 183 -9.05 15.39 8.87
C GLU A 183 -8.02 14.85 7.90
N LEU A 184 -8.42 14.01 6.93
CA LEU A 184 -7.50 13.54 5.89
C LEU A 184 -6.92 14.69 5.06
N TYR A 185 -7.67 15.78 4.85
CA TYR A 185 -7.13 16.97 4.19
C TYR A 185 -6.12 17.74 5.05
N ILE A 186 -6.19 17.64 6.38
CA ILE A 186 -5.16 18.18 7.29
C ILE A 186 -3.87 17.37 7.11
N ILE A 187 -3.97 16.04 7.06
CA ILE A 187 -2.85 15.14 6.77
C ILE A 187 -2.26 15.47 5.40
N TYR A 188 -3.09 15.57 4.35
CA TYR A 188 -2.61 15.87 3.00
C TYR A 188 -1.90 17.23 2.91
N ARG A 189 -2.41 18.27 3.59
CA ARG A 189 -1.76 19.58 3.67
C ARG A 189 -0.33 19.48 4.20
N GLN A 190 -0.13 18.73 5.28
CA GLN A 190 1.20 18.56 5.84
C GLN A 190 2.09 17.66 4.96
N LEU A 191 1.54 16.61 4.36
CA LEU A 191 2.26 15.74 3.44
C LEU A 191 2.85 16.52 2.26
N VAL A 192 2.09 17.46 1.69
CA VAL A 192 2.59 18.36 0.63
C VAL A 192 3.83 19.13 1.08
N LYS A 193 3.86 19.67 2.30
CA LYS A 193 5.04 20.40 2.82
C LYS A 193 6.25 19.50 2.99
N VAL A 194 6.06 18.30 3.55
CA VAL A 194 7.15 17.33 3.76
C VAL A 194 7.72 16.88 2.42
N CYS A 195 6.87 16.56 1.44
CA CYS A 195 7.31 16.21 0.09
C CYS A 195 8.10 17.36 -0.55
N GLN A 196 7.63 18.61 -0.46
CA GLN A 196 8.37 19.77 -0.99
C GLN A 196 9.75 19.94 -0.34
N GLN A 197 9.85 19.80 0.98
CA GLN A 197 11.12 19.87 1.71
C GLN A 197 12.10 18.76 1.29
N LYS A 198 11.59 17.58 0.96
CA LYS A 198 12.39 16.45 0.46
C LYS A 198 12.65 16.48 -1.05
N GLY A 199 12.15 17.51 -1.75
CA GLY A 199 12.30 17.64 -3.20
C GLY A 199 11.47 16.63 -3.99
N ILE A 200 10.40 16.07 -3.41
CA ILE A 200 9.48 15.12 -4.04
C ILE A 200 8.28 15.89 -4.59
N ARG A 201 7.94 15.64 -5.85
CA ARG A 201 6.82 16.29 -6.54
C ARG A 201 5.58 15.41 -6.53
N ILE A 202 4.52 15.83 -5.85
CA ILE A 202 3.22 15.15 -5.95
C ILE A 202 2.57 15.54 -7.29
N VAL A 203 2.37 14.56 -8.18
CA VAL A 203 1.75 14.76 -9.50
C VAL A 203 0.28 14.35 -9.54
N ARG A 204 -0.13 13.40 -8.69
CA ARG A 204 -1.52 12.96 -8.50
C ARG A 204 -1.79 12.70 -7.04
N ASN A 205 -3.05 12.70 -6.64
CA ASN A 205 -3.43 12.32 -5.29
C ASN A 205 -4.74 11.53 -5.27
N LEU A 206 -4.91 10.78 -4.19
CA LEU A 206 -6.14 10.12 -3.82
C LEU A 206 -6.37 10.35 -2.33
N ILE A 207 -7.55 10.81 -1.92
CA ILE A 207 -7.85 11.13 -0.52
C ILE A 207 -9.22 10.56 -0.18
N GLY A 208 -9.31 9.70 0.83
CA GLY A 208 -10.59 9.10 1.26
C GLY A 208 -10.44 7.73 1.90
N SER A 209 -11.52 6.96 1.92
CA SER A 209 -11.56 5.62 2.50
C SER A 209 -11.57 4.57 1.39
N TYR A 210 -10.39 4.05 1.02
CA TYR A 210 -10.26 3.06 -0.05
C TYR A 210 -9.74 1.71 0.44
N ILE A 211 -8.92 1.70 1.51
CA ILE A 211 -8.48 0.48 2.20
C ILE A 211 -8.66 0.64 3.71
N THR A 212 -9.79 0.19 4.23
CA THR A 212 -10.18 0.41 5.63
C THR A 212 -9.89 -0.80 6.51
N SER A 213 -9.74 -0.57 7.81
CA SER A 213 -9.79 -1.57 8.87
C SER A 213 -11.04 -1.34 9.73
N LEU A 214 -12.22 -1.65 9.19
CA LEU A 214 -13.52 -1.50 9.86
C LEU A 214 -13.75 -0.08 10.41
N ASP A 215 -13.87 0.07 11.72
CA ASP A 215 -14.14 1.30 12.46
C ASP A 215 -12.88 1.97 13.03
N MET A 216 -11.69 1.47 12.67
CA MET A 216 -10.41 2.01 13.15
C MET A 216 -10.27 3.50 12.85
N GLN A 217 -10.10 4.31 13.89
CA GLN A 217 -9.69 5.70 13.73
C GLN A 217 -8.19 5.73 13.49
N GLY A 218 -7.79 6.29 12.36
CA GLY A 218 -6.41 6.23 11.88
C GLY A 218 -6.31 6.58 10.40
N CYS A 219 -5.08 6.75 9.94
CA CYS A 219 -4.82 7.00 8.53
C CYS A 219 -3.57 6.26 8.06
N SER A 220 -3.47 6.09 6.75
CA SER A 220 -2.24 5.67 6.10
C SER A 220 -1.88 6.61 4.96
N ILE A 221 -0.58 6.70 4.69
CA ILE A 221 -0.02 7.40 3.55
C ILE A 221 0.64 6.36 2.67
N THR A 222 0.37 6.43 1.37
CA THR A 222 1.06 5.67 0.33
C THR A 222 1.67 6.66 -0.65
N LEU A 223 2.95 6.50 -0.96
CA LEU A 223 3.62 7.20 -2.05
C LEU A 223 4.00 6.16 -3.12
N LEU A 224 3.54 6.38 -4.34
CA LEU A 224 3.95 5.61 -5.52
C LEU A 224 4.78 6.51 -6.42
N LYS A 225 6.01 6.11 -6.74
CA LYS A 225 6.83 6.80 -7.74
C LYS A 225 6.17 6.69 -9.12
N MET A 226 6.07 7.83 -9.81
CA MET A 226 5.37 7.96 -11.09
C MET A 226 6.34 8.41 -12.18
N ASP A 227 6.19 7.79 -13.35
CA ASP A 227 6.67 8.29 -14.62
C ASP A 227 5.49 8.71 -15.52
N ASP A 228 5.79 9.17 -16.74
CA ASP A 228 4.77 9.62 -17.69
C ASP A 228 3.81 8.51 -18.13
N GLU A 229 4.24 7.24 -18.13
CA GLU A 229 3.39 6.10 -18.49
C GLU A 229 2.39 5.81 -17.35
N LEU A 230 2.87 5.74 -16.12
CA LEU A 230 2.03 5.53 -14.94
C LEU A 230 1.01 6.66 -14.77
N VAL A 231 1.38 7.91 -15.07
CA VAL A 231 0.43 9.03 -15.05
C VAL A 231 -0.68 8.84 -16.08
N LYS A 232 -0.36 8.41 -17.31
CA LYS A 232 -1.37 8.14 -18.35
C LYS A 232 -2.31 7.00 -17.95
N LEU A 233 -1.79 5.92 -17.38
CA LEU A 233 -2.59 4.78 -16.91
C LEU A 233 -3.47 5.15 -15.72
N TRP A 234 -2.96 5.98 -14.81
CA TRP A 234 -3.75 6.53 -13.71
C TRP A 234 -4.92 7.38 -14.22
N ASP A 235 -4.64 8.29 -15.16
CA ASP A 235 -5.63 9.21 -15.74
C ASP A 235 -6.62 8.53 -16.70
N ALA A 236 -6.35 7.29 -17.11
CA ALA A 236 -7.27 6.54 -17.97
C ALA A 236 -8.62 6.33 -17.26
N PRO A 237 -9.74 6.33 -18.01
CA PRO A 237 -11.08 6.18 -17.44
C PRO A 237 -11.22 4.94 -16.54
N VAL A 238 -12.02 5.06 -15.49
CA VAL A 238 -12.40 3.95 -14.62
C VAL A 238 -13.86 4.10 -14.24
N LYS A 239 -14.59 2.99 -14.10
CA LYS A 239 -15.98 3.00 -13.67
C LYS A 239 -16.25 1.86 -12.72
N THR A 240 -15.86 2.03 -11.47
CA THR A 240 -16.13 1.09 -10.38
C THR A 240 -17.08 1.71 -9.35
N ALA A 241 -17.39 0.96 -8.29
CA ALA A 241 -18.21 1.48 -7.20
C ALA A 241 -17.51 2.63 -6.44
N ALA A 242 -16.17 2.57 -6.32
CA ALA A 242 -15.39 3.46 -5.48
C ALA A 242 -14.44 4.41 -6.24
N LEU A 243 -14.11 4.13 -7.50
CA LEU A 243 -13.29 5.00 -8.37
C LEU A 243 -14.03 5.24 -9.69
N ARG A 244 -14.22 6.52 -10.06
CA ARG A 244 -14.98 6.95 -11.24
C ARG A 244 -14.39 8.19 -11.86
#